data_AF-A0A1Y6JDM1-F1
#
_entry.id   AF-A0A1Y6JDM1-F1
#
_cell.length_a   1.000
_cell.length_b   1.000
_cell.length_c   1.000
_cell.angle_alpha   90.00
_cell.angle_beta   90.00
_cell.angle_gamma   90.00
#
_symmetry.space_group_name_H-M   'P 1'
#
loop_
_entity.id
_entity.type
_entity.pdbx_description
1 polymer ?
#
loop_
_entity_poly.entity_id
_entity_poly.type
_entity_poly.pdbx_seq_one_letter_code
_entity_poly.pdbx_strand_id
1 'polypeptide(L)' 'MAQVTPQEDFLINLRFHDLRHEATCRLATKLPNLIELASVTGHREVNMLKQYYNITAEELAAKLA' A
#
# COMPACT_ATOMS: atom_id res chain seq x y z
N MET A 1 -7.73 -27.31 -21.13
CA MET A 1 -6.77 -26.56 -20.30
C MET A 1 -6.45 -25.27 -21.05
N ALA A 2 -6.89 -24.11 -20.55
CA ALA A 2 -6.67 -22.85 -21.25
C ALA A 2 -5.19 -22.47 -21.18
N GLN A 3 -4.54 -22.33 -22.34
CA GLN A 3 -3.19 -21.80 -22.45
C GLN A 3 -3.28 -20.29 -22.19
N VAL A 4 -2.85 -19.84 -21.02
CA VAL A 4 -2.68 -18.41 -20.73
C VAL A 4 -1.36 -18.00 -21.34
N THR A 5 -1.42 -17.32 -22.49
CA THR A 5 -0.24 -16.69 -23.08
C THR A 5 0.20 -15.56 -22.14
N PRO A 6 1.45 -15.54 -21.64
CA PRO A 6 1.92 -14.46 -20.79
C PRO A 6 1.87 -13.14 -21.57
N GLN A 7 1.41 -12.08 -20.93
CA GLN A 7 1.38 -10.75 -21.54
C GLN A 7 2.81 -10.24 -21.67
N GLU A 8 3.20 -9.80 -22.86
CA GLU A 8 4.60 -9.44 -23.18
C GLU A 8 5.14 -8.31 -22.30
N ASP A 9 4.26 -7.43 -21.82
CA ASP A 9 4.58 -6.27 -20.98
C ASP A 9 4.42 -6.54 -19.47
N PHE A 10 4.37 -7.80 -19.04
CA PHE A 10 4.20 -8.13 -17.63
C PHE A 10 5.42 -7.70 -16.81
N LEU A 11 5.19 -6.83 -15.81
CA LEU A 11 6.20 -6.30 -14.88
C LEU A 11 7.32 -5.46 -15.54
N ILE A 12 7.01 -4.80 -16.66
CA ILE A 12 7.92 -3.79 -17.22
C ILE A 12 8.04 -2.55 -16.32
N ASN A 13 9.21 -1.90 -16.33
CA ASN A 13 9.48 -0.63 -15.63
C ASN A 13 9.35 -0.65 -14.10
N LEU A 14 9.46 -1.82 -13.44
CA LEU A 14 9.54 -1.89 -11.98
C LEU A 14 10.84 -1.26 -11.45
N ARG A 15 10.70 -0.43 -10.42
CA ARG A 15 11.82 0.20 -9.70
C ARG A 15 11.81 -0.22 -8.24
N PHE A 16 12.96 -0.13 -7.59
CA PHE A 16 13.07 -0.42 -6.15
C PHE A 16 12.13 0.42 -5.27
N HIS A 17 11.79 1.64 -5.71
CA HIS A 17 10.82 2.48 -5.03
C HIS A 17 9.43 1.82 -4.94
N ASP A 18 9.04 1.05 -5.96
CA ASP A 18 7.71 0.44 -6.05
C ASP A 18 7.54 -0.68 -5.02
N LEU A 19 8.64 -1.36 -4.65
CA LEU A 19 8.63 -2.33 -3.55
C LEU A 19 8.33 -1.67 -2.21
N ARG A 20 8.95 -0.52 -1.93
CA ARG A 20 8.67 0.25 -0.71
C ARG A 20 7.25 0.78 -0.74
N HIS A 21 6.75 1.18 -1.90
CA HIS A 21 5.39 1.66 -2.06
C HIS A 21 4.39 0.56 -1.70
N GLU A 22 4.55 -0.62 -2.32
CA GLU A 22 3.68 -1.78 -2.09
C GLU A 22 3.74 -2.27 -0.64
N ALA A 23 4.93 -2.35 -0.05
CA ALA A 23 5.08 -2.71 1.36
C ALA A 23 4.38 -1.72 2.29
N THR A 24 4.46 -0.43 2.00
CA THR A 24 3.79 0.62 2.78
C THR A 24 2.27 0.53 2.67
N CYS A 25 1.72 0.31 1.46
CA CYS A 25 0.29 0.09 1.24
C CYS A 25 -0.23 -1.13 2.03
N ARG A 26 0.50 -2.25 1.99
CA ARG A 26 0.13 -3.46 2.73
C ARG A 26 0.26 -3.29 4.25
N LEU A 27 1.15 -2.42 4.73
CA LEU A 27 1.26 -2.12 6.15
C LEU A 27 0.16 -1.15 6.61
N ALA A 28 -0.28 -0.23 5.77
CA ALA A 28 -1.34 0.72 6.10
C ALA A 28 -2.67 0.04 6.45
N THR A 29 -2.95 -1.14 5.85
CA THR A 29 -4.13 -1.94 6.20
C THR A 29 -4.04 -2.56 7.60
N LYS A 30 -2.82 -2.81 8.11
CA LYS A 30 -2.56 -3.38 9.45
C LYS A 30 -2.33 -2.32 10.52
N LEU A 31 -1.75 -1.18 10.13
CA LEU A 31 -1.39 -0.05 10.98
C LEU A 31 -2.16 1.19 10.50
N PRO A 32 -3.44 1.33 10.88
CA PRO A 32 -4.26 2.44 10.42
C PRO A 32 -3.87 3.79 11.05
N ASN A 33 -3.10 3.77 12.13
CA ASN A 33 -2.52 4.96 12.72
C ASN A 33 -1.32 5.43 11.88
N LEU A 34 -1.45 6.61 11.25
CA LEU A 34 -0.40 7.17 10.39
C LEU A 34 0.93 7.42 11.12
N ILE A 35 0.92 7.70 12.43
CA ILE A 35 2.14 7.94 13.21
C ILE A 35 2.92 6.64 13.41
N GLU A 36 2.21 5.54 13.70
CA GLU A 36 2.81 4.22 13.83
C GLU A 36 3.34 3.73 12.48
N LEU A 37 2.57 3.92 11.41
CA LEU A 37 3.00 3.62 10.05
C LEU A 37 4.27 4.40 9.67
N ALA A 38 4.34 5.69 10.00
CA ALA A 38 5.52 6.52 9.77
C ALA A 38 6.75 6.00 10.51
N SER A 39 6.57 5.59 11.76
CA SER A 39 7.64 5.06 12.61
C SER A 39 8.21 3.75 12.06
N VAL A 40 7.34 2.86 11.56
CA VAL A 40 7.76 1.56 11.00
C VAL A 40 8.38 1.69 9.60
N THR A 41 7.88 2.62 8.79
CA THR A 41 8.33 2.79 7.40
C THR A 41 9.48 3.80 7.25
N GLY A 42 9.86 4.48 8.34
CA GLY A 42 10.95 5.46 8.36
C GLY A 42 10.60 6.80 7.70
N HIS A 43 9.33 7.17 7.66
CA HIS A 43 8.91 8.46 7.09
C HIS A 43 9.05 9.58 8.13
N ARG A 44 9.84 10.60 7.80
CA ARG A 44 9.99 11.81 8.62
C ARG A 44 8.75 12.70 8.57
N GLU A 45 8.10 12.78 7.41
CA GLU A 45 6.89 13.57 7.23
C GLU A 45 5.67 12.68 7.00
N VAL A 46 4.72 12.77 7.92
CA VAL A 46 3.48 11.99 7.91
C VAL A 46 2.58 12.38 6.73
N ASN A 47 2.70 13.60 6.21
CA ASN A 47 1.93 14.06 5.06
C ASN A 47 2.16 13.21 3.80
N MET A 48 3.35 12.61 3.65
CA MET A 48 3.66 11.71 2.54
C MET A 48 2.87 10.40 2.62
N LEU A 49 2.45 9.98 3.82
CA LEU A 49 1.75 8.72 4.03
C LEU A 49 0.25 8.77 3.70
N LYS A 50 -0.31 9.96 3.50
CA LYS A 50 -1.72 10.13 3.10
C LYS A 50 -2.03 9.41 1.78
N GLN A 51 -1.04 9.31 0.90
CA GLN A 51 -1.14 8.63 -0.40
C GLN A 51 -1.25 7.11 -0.30
N TYR A 52 -0.92 6.54 0.86
CA TYR A 52 -0.90 5.10 1.13
C TYR A 52 -2.14 4.64 1.91
N TYR A 53 -3.00 5.58 2.33
CA TYR A 53 -4.21 5.32 3.08
C TYR A 53 -5.42 5.19 2.16
N ASN A 54 -5.51 4.08 1.44
CA ASN A 54 -6.67 3.73 0.62
C ASN A 54 -7.62 2.81 1.38
N ILE A 55 -8.23 3.33 2.46
CA ILE A 55 -9.27 2.57 3.15
C ILE A 55 -10.59 2.63 2.38
N THR A 56 -11.31 1.52 2.38
CA THR A 56 -12.67 1.46 1.87
C THR A 56 -13.67 2.05 2.87
N ALA A 57 -14.86 2.42 2.40
CA ALA A 57 -15.92 2.95 3.27
C ALA A 57 -16.36 1.91 4.30
N GLU A 58 -16.36 0.64 3.92
CA GLU A 58 -16.67 -0.51 4.76
C GLU A 58 -15.65 -0.66 5.90
N GLU A 59 -14.35 -0.59 5.59
CA GLU A 59 -13.28 -0.63 6.59
C GLU A 59 -13.31 0.57 7.53
N LEU A 60 -13.73 1.74 7.04
CA LEU A 60 -13.92 2.92 7.89
C LEU A 60 -15.10 2.73 8.85
N ALA A 61 -16.24 2.24 8.33
CA ALA A 61 -17.43 1.98 9.14
C ALA A 61 -17.15 0.95 10.24
N ALA A 62 -16.39 -0.11 9.93
CA ALA A 62 -15.99 -1.12 10.91
C ALA A 62 -15.14 -0.57 12.08
N LYS A 63 -14.43 0.55 11.90
CA LYS A 63 -13.64 1.20 12.96
C LYS A 63 -14.47 2.12 13.86
N LEU A 64 -15.69 2.49 13.46
CA LEU A 64 -16.57 3.40 14.20
C LEU A 64 -17.64 2.66 15.03
N ALA A 65 -17.83 1.37 14.79
CA ALA A 65 -18.76 0.51 15.53
C ALA A 65 -18.12 -0.05 16.80
#